data_AF-A0A5D4HD69-F1
#
_entry.id   AF-A0A5D4HD69-F1
#
_cell.length_a   1.000
_cell.length_b   1.000
_cell.length_c   1.000
_cell.angle_alpha   90.00
_cell.angle_beta   90.00
_cell.angle_gamma   90.00
#
_symmetry.space_group_name_H-M   'P 1'
#
loop_
_entity.id
_entity.type
_entity.pdbx_description
1 polymer ?
#
loop_
_entity_poly.entity_id
_entity_poly.type
_entity_poly.pdbx_seq_one_letter_code
_entity_poly.pdbx_strand_id
1 'polypeptide(L)'
;MQILVFNAGSSSLKFGLFSVDRETREVFKGSYERFRNGECDYRFRHGETDERGAAPFASLREALTGVPDALMRFGLGSIDAVGHRIVHGGAQFSAPTLLDDARVETIASLTPLAPLHLPANLEAVRLCRALWPELPQVAVFDTAFHLTNPAFATTYAVPLQWRDAGLRRYGFHGTSHKYVAGRAAEEIGRALGDLQLVSIHLGNGASVCAVNRGQSMDSSMGMTPLEGLVMGTRSGDIDPGAFGFLFRELGLSVQEIEDALYDESGLKGLAGSSDMRDIEDRAAKGDPQAQLAIEIYAYRVRKYVGAYAAAMGGLDAIVFTGGIGENSPSMRRRICEGLGFMGLQLDHDRNMAANLADRAAPQIQAYGSRVRIVVTETAEQLMIARETAAALVSERPESPLRLPIAVSGRHVHLSREAVDALFGTDYELTHATLLRQPGHWSAKERVALVGPKGRLERVAILGPLRERTQIEVSRTDSFALGIDVPVRDSGRLEGTPQVTIEGPAGSFTTDGLIIAARHIHTNPADAARLGVEDGDYVDVRIADEDRALTFSRTLVRVGTDSFTEVHIDTDEANAAGIEVSATGELVEP
;
A
#
# COMPACT_ATOMS: atom_id res chain seq x y z
N MET A 1 26.19 5.81 -3.16
CA MET A 1 26.39 4.38 -2.86
C MET A 1 26.31 3.57 -4.14
N GLN A 2 27.19 2.60 -4.33
CA GLN A 2 27.15 1.60 -5.40
C GLN A 2 26.45 0.34 -4.89
N ILE A 3 25.29 0.02 -5.44
CA ILE A 3 24.45 -1.08 -4.98
C ILE A 3 24.33 -2.12 -6.07
N LEU A 4 24.78 -3.35 -5.77
CA LEU A 4 24.64 -4.49 -6.65
C LEU A 4 23.31 -5.19 -6.38
N VAL A 5 22.43 -5.24 -7.37
CA VAL A 5 21.09 -5.82 -7.24
C VAL A 5 21.01 -7.15 -7.96
N PHE A 6 20.48 -8.17 -7.28
CA PHE A 6 20.23 -9.50 -7.83
C PHE A 6 18.74 -9.82 -7.95
N ASN A 7 18.38 -10.43 -9.08
CA ASN A 7 17.12 -11.10 -9.31
C ASN A 7 17.41 -12.52 -9.83
N ALA A 8 17.34 -13.49 -8.93
CA ALA A 8 17.57 -14.90 -9.19
C ALA A 8 16.24 -15.61 -9.46
N GLY A 9 16.04 -16.07 -10.69
CA GLY A 9 14.96 -16.98 -11.06
C GLY A 9 15.41 -18.45 -11.03
N SER A 10 14.50 -19.37 -11.31
CA SER A 10 14.81 -20.80 -11.40
C SER A 10 15.74 -21.16 -12.58
N SER A 11 15.77 -20.32 -13.62
CA SER A 11 16.51 -20.58 -14.87
C SER A 11 17.29 -19.38 -15.44
N SER A 12 17.38 -18.28 -14.68
CA SER A 12 18.13 -17.08 -15.08
C SER A 12 18.65 -16.31 -13.87
N LEU A 13 19.82 -15.69 -14.03
CA LEU A 13 20.38 -14.72 -13.10
C LEU A 13 20.39 -13.36 -13.78
N LYS A 14 19.65 -12.39 -13.24
CA LYS A 14 19.75 -10.99 -13.65
C LYS A 14 20.40 -10.19 -12.53
N PHE A 15 21.34 -9.34 -12.88
CA PHE A 15 22.03 -8.49 -11.91
C PHE A 15 22.32 -7.11 -12.50
N GLY A 16 22.49 -6.12 -11.66
CA GLY A 16 22.83 -4.77 -12.11
C GLY A 16 23.49 -3.96 -11.01
N LEU A 17 24.43 -3.10 -11.40
CA LEU A 17 25.08 -2.17 -10.49
C LEU A 17 24.43 -0.80 -10.63
N PHE A 18 24.02 -0.20 -9.52
CA PHE A 18 23.35 1.08 -9.48
C PHE A 18 24.13 2.08 -8.64
N SER A 19 24.30 3.29 -9.17
CA SER A 19 24.75 4.44 -8.38
C SER A 19 23.53 5.11 -7.77
N VAL A 20 23.50 5.19 -6.45
CA VAL A 20 22.45 5.86 -5.67
C VAL A 20 23.05 7.10 -4.99
N ASP A 21 22.68 8.27 -5.50
CA ASP A 21 22.98 9.58 -4.90
C ASP A 21 21.69 10.43 -4.79
N ARG A 22 21.66 11.66 -5.31
CA ARG A 22 20.41 12.42 -5.51
C ARG A 22 19.53 11.77 -6.58
N GLU A 23 20.13 11.17 -7.61
CA GLU A 23 19.45 10.41 -8.64
C GLU A 23 19.94 8.95 -8.61
N THR A 24 19.05 8.02 -8.92
CA THR A 24 19.44 6.61 -9.09
C THR A 24 19.70 6.31 -10.56
N ARG A 25 20.89 5.80 -10.87
CA ARG A 25 21.33 5.49 -12.23
C ARG A 25 21.81 4.05 -12.34
N GLU A 26 21.37 3.36 -13.39
CA GLU A 26 21.89 2.04 -13.75
C GLU A 26 23.28 2.24 -14.38
N VAL A 27 24.31 1.70 -13.73
CA VAL A 27 25.72 1.77 -14.19
C VAL A 27 26.04 0.56 -15.06
N PHE A 28 25.52 -0.61 -14.67
CA PHE A 28 25.77 -1.87 -15.35
C PHE A 28 24.55 -2.76 -15.28
N LYS A 29 24.32 -3.53 -16.34
CA LYS A 29 23.29 -4.55 -16.37
C LYS A 29 23.84 -5.84 -16.94
N GLY A 30 23.66 -6.93 -16.21
CA GLY A 30 24.08 -8.26 -16.62
C GLY A 30 22.96 -9.27 -16.53
N SER A 31 22.99 -10.25 -17.42
CA SER A 31 22.22 -11.47 -17.26
C SER A 31 22.98 -12.71 -17.72
N TYR A 32 22.69 -13.82 -17.05
CA TYR A 32 23.00 -15.18 -17.49
C TYR A 32 21.68 -15.93 -17.65
N GLU A 33 21.43 -16.48 -18.82
CA GLU A 33 20.16 -17.10 -19.21
C GLU A 33 20.43 -18.39 -19.99
N ARG A 34 19.40 -19.23 -20.14
CA ARG A 34 19.43 -20.41 -21.04
C ARG A 34 20.57 -21.39 -20.75
N PHE A 35 20.72 -21.80 -19.49
CA PHE A 35 21.64 -22.86 -19.06
C PHE A 35 21.36 -24.18 -19.79
N ARG A 36 22.32 -24.68 -20.58
CA ARG A 36 22.24 -25.93 -21.37
C ARG A 36 23.63 -26.51 -21.58
N ASN A 37 23.76 -27.84 -21.51
CA ASN A 37 25.00 -28.56 -21.87
C ASN A 37 26.27 -28.06 -21.16
N GLY A 38 26.16 -27.52 -19.94
CA GLY A 38 27.29 -26.97 -19.18
C GLY A 38 27.65 -25.51 -19.50
N GLU A 39 26.85 -24.83 -20.33
CA GLU A 39 27.04 -23.44 -20.71
C GLU A 39 25.76 -22.61 -20.51
N CYS A 40 25.89 -21.29 -20.53
CA CYS A 40 24.76 -20.35 -20.55
C CYS A 40 25.03 -19.15 -21.45
N ASP A 41 23.97 -18.53 -21.96
CA ASP A 41 24.06 -17.26 -22.69
C ASP A 41 24.26 -16.12 -21.68
N TYR A 42 25.17 -15.18 -21.96
CA TYR A 42 25.32 -13.95 -21.19
C TYR A 42 25.01 -12.71 -22.03
N ARG A 43 24.56 -11.65 -21.35
CA ARG A 43 24.45 -10.30 -21.91
C ARG A 43 24.87 -9.25 -20.90
N PHE A 44 25.82 -8.39 -21.26
CA PHE A 44 26.34 -7.33 -20.41
C PHE A 44 26.17 -5.97 -21.09
N ARG A 45 25.64 -4.99 -20.36
CA ARG A 45 25.46 -3.62 -20.82
C ARG A 45 26.13 -2.62 -19.88
N HIS A 46 26.94 -1.74 -20.46
CA HIS A 46 27.63 -0.65 -19.76
C HIS A 46 27.83 0.54 -20.71
N GLY A 47 27.15 1.66 -20.44
CA GLY A 47 27.10 2.80 -21.38
C GLY A 47 26.58 2.35 -22.76
N GLU A 48 27.34 2.63 -23.81
CA GLU A 48 27.01 2.22 -25.19
C GLU A 48 27.38 0.76 -25.51
N THR A 49 28.05 0.06 -24.59
CA THR A 49 28.46 -1.34 -24.81
C THR A 49 27.28 -2.28 -24.54
N ASP A 50 26.98 -3.19 -25.48
CA ASP A 50 26.06 -4.33 -25.34
C ASP A 50 26.75 -5.61 -25.82
N GLU A 51 27.41 -6.31 -24.90
CA GLU A 51 28.14 -7.54 -25.18
C GLU A 51 27.26 -8.77 -24.96
N ARG A 52 27.35 -9.75 -25.86
CA ARG A 52 26.64 -11.03 -25.79
C ARG A 52 27.59 -12.18 -26.11
N GLY A 53 27.42 -13.30 -25.44
CA GLY A 53 28.20 -14.50 -25.70
C GLY A 53 27.72 -15.70 -24.90
N ALA A 54 28.55 -16.73 -24.84
CA ALA A 54 28.34 -17.91 -24.00
C ALA A 54 29.39 -17.94 -22.88
N ALA A 55 29.00 -18.42 -21.70
CA ALA A 55 29.88 -18.64 -20.56
C ALA A 55 29.79 -20.10 -20.11
N PRO A 56 30.89 -20.71 -19.65
CA PRO A 56 30.94 -22.12 -19.25
C PRO A 56 30.39 -22.30 -17.82
N PHE A 57 29.15 -21.86 -17.59
CA PHE A 57 28.44 -22.03 -16.33
C PHE A 57 27.27 -22.98 -16.54
N ALA A 58 27.27 -24.09 -15.81
CA ALA A 58 26.23 -25.10 -15.87
C ALA A 58 25.01 -24.76 -15.00
N SER A 59 25.18 -23.85 -14.03
CA SER A 59 24.19 -23.56 -13.01
C SER A 59 24.15 -22.09 -12.60
N LEU A 60 23.04 -21.69 -11.97
CA LEU A 60 22.88 -20.38 -11.36
C LEU A 60 23.99 -20.08 -10.35
N ARG A 61 24.40 -21.09 -9.58
CA ARG A 61 25.49 -21.02 -8.61
C ARG A 61 26.80 -20.64 -9.27
N GLU A 62 27.18 -21.35 -10.34
CA GLU A 62 28.39 -21.06 -11.10
C GLU A 62 28.34 -19.68 -11.75
N ALA A 63 27.21 -19.32 -12.36
CA ALA A 63 27.03 -17.99 -12.95
C ALA A 63 27.20 -16.86 -11.92
N LEU A 64 26.70 -17.04 -10.70
CA LEU A 64 26.84 -16.05 -9.63
C LEU A 64 28.31 -15.87 -9.22
N THR A 65 29.11 -16.95 -9.19
CA THR A 65 30.56 -16.85 -8.95
C THR A 65 31.33 -16.11 -10.05
N GLY A 66 30.77 -16.03 -11.27
CA GLY A 66 31.35 -15.26 -12.38
C GLY A 66 31.02 -13.75 -12.36
N VAL A 67 30.11 -13.30 -11.48
CA VAL A 67 29.68 -11.90 -11.40
C VAL A 67 30.82 -10.94 -11.03
N PRO A 68 31.69 -11.24 -10.04
CA PRO A 68 32.86 -10.40 -9.75
C PRO A 68 33.75 -10.19 -10.98
N ASP A 69 34.06 -11.26 -11.72
CA ASP A 69 34.88 -11.18 -12.93
C ASP A 69 34.18 -10.36 -14.02
N ALA A 70 32.87 -10.56 -14.21
CA ALA A 70 32.07 -9.77 -15.14
C ALA A 70 32.13 -8.27 -14.79
N LEU A 71 32.02 -7.90 -13.51
CA LEU A 71 32.11 -6.50 -13.08
C LEU A 71 33.53 -5.92 -13.23
N MET A 72 34.56 -6.69 -12.85
CA MET A 72 35.97 -6.27 -13.00
C MET A 72 36.36 -6.01 -14.45
N ARG A 73 35.82 -6.78 -15.40
CA ARG A 73 36.04 -6.56 -16.85
C ARG A 73 35.63 -5.16 -17.31
N PHE A 74 34.66 -4.53 -16.65
CA PHE A 74 34.22 -3.17 -16.94
C PHE A 74 34.78 -2.14 -15.93
N GLY A 75 35.75 -2.53 -15.10
CA GLY A 75 36.36 -1.66 -14.08
C GLY A 75 35.45 -1.36 -12.87
N LEU A 76 34.42 -2.18 -12.64
CA LEU A 76 33.39 -1.95 -11.62
C LEU A 76 33.65 -2.77 -10.35
N GLY A 77 34.71 -2.43 -9.60
CA GLY A 77 35.09 -3.18 -8.40
C GLY A 77 34.50 -2.67 -7.08
N SER A 78 34.01 -1.43 -7.03
CA SER A 78 33.52 -0.81 -5.79
C SER A 78 32.03 -1.08 -5.61
N ILE A 79 31.69 -1.89 -4.60
CA ILE A 79 30.31 -2.21 -4.23
C ILE A 79 30.16 -1.89 -2.74
N ASP A 80 29.14 -1.09 -2.39
CA ASP A 80 28.88 -0.68 -1.02
C ASP A 80 27.84 -1.58 -0.34
N ALA A 81 26.92 -2.17 -1.11
CA ALA A 81 25.87 -3.05 -0.60
C ALA A 81 25.29 -3.97 -1.68
N VAL A 82 24.58 -5.02 -1.24
CA VAL A 82 23.86 -5.95 -2.13
C VAL A 82 22.36 -5.93 -1.86
N GLY A 83 21.54 -5.70 -2.89
CA GLY A 83 20.09 -5.82 -2.83
C GLY A 83 19.60 -7.12 -3.46
N HIS A 84 18.73 -7.87 -2.78
CA HIS A 84 18.16 -9.12 -3.27
C HIS A 84 16.66 -8.99 -3.48
N ARG A 85 16.19 -9.31 -4.69
CA ARG A 85 14.76 -9.52 -4.90
C ARG A 85 14.34 -10.85 -4.28
N ILE A 86 13.40 -10.81 -3.34
CA ILE A 86 12.79 -11.98 -2.71
C ILE A 86 11.32 -12.04 -3.10
N VAL A 87 10.86 -13.16 -3.66
CA VAL A 87 9.49 -13.26 -4.19
C VAL A 87 8.42 -13.20 -3.10
N HIS A 88 8.71 -13.69 -1.88
CA HIS A 88 7.69 -13.78 -0.84
C HIS A 88 8.24 -13.43 0.55
N GLY A 89 7.66 -12.43 1.21
CA GLY A 89 8.01 -11.98 2.57
C GLY A 89 7.06 -12.47 3.66
N GLY A 90 5.99 -13.19 3.30
CA GLY A 90 4.98 -13.61 4.27
C GLY A 90 4.28 -12.39 4.87
N ALA A 91 3.72 -12.52 6.07
CA ALA A 91 3.14 -11.39 6.79
C ALA A 91 4.20 -10.59 7.59
N GLN A 92 5.39 -11.15 7.78
CA GLN A 92 6.42 -10.60 8.69
C GLN A 92 7.30 -9.53 8.04
N PHE A 93 7.59 -9.67 6.73
CA PHE A 93 8.49 -8.75 6.03
C PHE A 93 7.71 -7.71 5.22
N SER A 94 7.28 -6.64 5.90
CA SER A 94 6.55 -5.49 5.34
C SER A 94 7.43 -4.41 4.73
N ALA A 95 8.75 -4.50 4.89
CA ALA A 95 9.70 -3.52 4.41
C ALA A 95 11.03 -4.17 3.99
N PRO A 96 11.86 -3.47 3.18
CA PRO A 96 13.23 -3.86 2.91
C PRO A 96 13.99 -4.18 4.20
N THR A 97 14.69 -5.31 4.24
CA THR A 97 15.25 -5.85 5.47
C THR A 97 16.72 -6.17 5.32
N LEU A 98 17.58 -5.57 6.15
CA LEU A 98 18.99 -5.95 6.28
C LEU A 98 19.11 -7.41 6.74
N LEU A 99 19.89 -8.20 6.03
CA LEU A 99 20.01 -9.65 6.20
C LEU A 99 21.09 -10.02 7.22
N ASP A 100 20.66 -10.71 8.27
CA ASP A 100 21.50 -11.51 9.17
C ASP A 100 21.08 -12.98 9.10
N ASP A 101 21.78 -13.87 9.82
CA ASP A 101 21.51 -15.30 9.76
C ASP A 101 20.10 -15.65 10.26
N ALA A 102 19.60 -14.95 11.28
CA ALA A 102 18.26 -15.15 11.82
C ALA A 102 17.18 -14.80 10.79
N ARG A 103 17.32 -13.66 10.11
CA ARG A 103 16.39 -13.22 9.06
C ARG A 103 16.43 -14.12 7.84
N VAL A 104 17.61 -14.62 7.45
CA VAL A 104 17.73 -15.59 6.36
C VAL A 104 16.97 -16.88 6.71
N GLU A 105 17.07 -17.36 7.94
CA GLU A 105 16.32 -18.54 8.40
C GLU A 105 14.81 -18.28 8.44
N THR A 106 14.39 -17.08 8.91
CA THR A 106 12.97 -16.70 8.85
C THR A 106 12.45 -16.68 7.41
N ILE A 107 13.20 -16.15 6.44
CA ILE A 107 12.81 -16.22 5.02
C ILE A 107 12.75 -17.67 4.55
N ALA A 108 13.68 -18.53 4.96
CA ALA A 108 13.67 -19.95 4.61
C ALA A 108 12.42 -20.68 5.11
N SER A 109 11.93 -20.34 6.31
CA SER A 109 10.68 -20.88 6.86
C SER A 109 9.44 -20.56 6.01
N LEU A 110 9.49 -19.54 5.15
CA LEU A 110 8.41 -19.14 4.25
C LEU A 110 8.38 -19.95 2.95
N THR A 111 9.32 -20.87 2.72
CA THR A 111 9.40 -21.70 1.50
C THR A 111 8.06 -22.36 1.11
N PRO A 112 7.22 -22.87 2.04
CA PRO A 112 5.91 -23.42 1.68
C PRO A 112 4.97 -22.45 0.96
N LEU A 113 5.15 -21.14 1.11
CA LEU A 113 4.32 -20.12 0.43
C LEU A 113 4.76 -19.87 -1.03
N ALA A 114 6.01 -20.16 -1.36
CA ALA A 114 6.57 -19.95 -2.70
C ALA A 114 7.68 -20.97 -3.04
N PRO A 115 7.34 -22.28 -3.12
CA PRO A 115 8.32 -23.36 -3.19
C PRO A 115 9.17 -23.33 -4.47
N LEU A 116 8.66 -22.76 -5.55
CA LEU A 116 9.37 -22.64 -6.83
C LEU A 116 10.34 -21.45 -6.91
N HIS A 117 10.28 -20.51 -5.95
CA HIS A 117 11.00 -19.24 -6.03
C HIS A 117 11.93 -19.00 -4.85
N LEU A 118 11.46 -19.19 -3.61
CA LEU A 118 12.24 -18.89 -2.42
C LEU A 118 13.56 -19.69 -2.32
N PRO A 119 13.62 -20.98 -2.70
CA PRO A 119 14.89 -21.71 -2.69
C PRO A 119 15.97 -21.05 -3.56
N ALA A 120 15.62 -20.62 -4.78
CA ALA A 120 16.56 -19.96 -5.68
C ALA A 120 16.98 -18.57 -5.16
N ASN A 121 16.05 -17.82 -4.57
CA ASN A 121 16.37 -16.53 -3.93
C ASN A 121 17.33 -16.71 -2.74
N LEU A 122 17.09 -17.70 -1.87
CA LEU A 122 17.92 -17.99 -0.71
C LEU A 122 19.29 -18.54 -1.09
N GLU A 123 19.38 -19.35 -2.15
CA GLU A 123 20.68 -19.79 -2.68
C GLU A 123 21.52 -18.60 -3.13
N ALA A 124 20.93 -17.65 -3.88
CA ALA A 124 21.63 -16.44 -4.28
C ALA A 124 22.08 -15.60 -3.08
N VAL A 125 21.22 -15.42 -2.07
CA VAL A 125 21.59 -14.74 -0.81
C VAL A 125 22.79 -15.40 -0.15
N ARG A 126 22.76 -16.72 0.04
CA ARG A 126 23.85 -17.46 0.71
C ARG A 126 25.17 -17.37 -0.08
N LEU A 127 25.11 -17.45 -1.41
CA LEU A 127 26.28 -17.31 -2.27
C LEU A 127 26.86 -15.88 -2.22
N CYS A 128 26.02 -14.85 -2.28
CA CYS A 128 26.47 -13.47 -2.14
C CYS A 128 27.09 -13.20 -0.76
N ARG A 129 26.54 -13.78 0.32
CA ARG A 129 27.15 -13.70 1.67
C ARG A 129 28.52 -14.36 1.75
N ALA A 130 28.76 -15.42 0.97
CA ALA A 130 30.07 -16.06 0.89
C ALA A 130 31.07 -15.25 0.04
N LEU A 131 30.62 -14.65 -1.06
CA LEU A 131 31.48 -13.83 -1.94
C LEU A 131 31.83 -12.47 -1.36
N TRP A 132 30.89 -11.85 -0.65
CA TRP A 132 31.02 -10.52 -0.07
C TRP A 132 30.59 -10.52 1.41
N PRO A 133 31.37 -11.15 2.31
CA PRO A 133 31.00 -11.31 3.72
C PRO A 133 30.90 -9.98 4.47
N GLU A 134 31.69 -8.98 4.08
CA GLU A 134 31.74 -7.67 4.73
C GLU A 134 30.68 -6.68 4.20
N LEU A 135 30.02 -6.99 3.08
CA LEU A 135 29.04 -6.08 2.49
C LEU A 135 27.66 -6.27 3.13
N PRO A 136 26.98 -5.19 3.54
CA PRO A 136 25.60 -5.28 3.98
C PRO A 136 24.70 -5.74 2.83
N GLN A 137 23.79 -6.66 3.14
CA GLN A 137 22.86 -7.22 2.16
C GLN A 137 21.42 -6.99 2.60
N VAL A 138 20.56 -6.54 1.70
CA VAL A 138 19.16 -6.22 1.98
C VAL A 138 18.26 -7.10 1.12
N ALA A 139 17.25 -7.71 1.74
CA ALA A 139 16.14 -8.34 1.03
C ALA A 139 15.03 -7.33 0.76
N VAL A 140 14.58 -7.27 -0.49
CA VAL A 140 13.43 -6.49 -0.95
C VAL A 140 12.37 -7.47 -1.44
N PHE A 141 11.16 -7.39 -0.87
CA PHE A 141 10.13 -8.40 -1.05
C PHE A 141 9.05 -7.95 -2.04
N ASP A 142 8.73 -8.78 -3.03
CA ASP A 142 7.64 -8.53 -3.98
C ASP A 142 6.27 -8.38 -3.30
N THR A 143 6.10 -8.96 -2.11
CA THR A 143 4.86 -8.89 -1.32
C THR A 143 4.78 -7.65 -0.43
N ALA A 144 5.92 -7.01 -0.10
CA ALA A 144 5.98 -5.99 0.96
C ALA A 144 5.05 -4.79 0.70
N PHE A 145 5.02 -4.30 -0.55
CA PHE A 145 4.17 -3.17 -0.92
C PHE A 145 2.67 -3.42 -0.65
N HIS A 146 2.24 -4.68 -0.68
CA HIS A 146 0.83 -5.07 -0.51
C HIS A 146 0.46 -5.35 0.95
N LEU A 147 1.40 -5.32 1.89
CA LEU A 147 1.11 -5.55 3.30
C LEU A 147 0.42 -4.37 3.99
N THR A 148 0.23 -3.25 3.28
CA THR A 148 -0.68 -2.17 3.67
C THR A 148 -2.15 -2.48 3.39
N ASN A 149 -2.47 -3.52 2.62
CA ASN A 149 -3.84 -3.86 2.26
C ASN A 149 -4.66 -4.17 3.53
N PRO A 150 -5.88 -3.61 3.66
CA PRO A 150 -6.75 -3.87 4.79
C PRO A 150 -7.20 -5.34 4.85
N ALA A 151 -7.58 -5.80 6.05
CA ALA A 151 -7.98 -7.18 6.29
C ALA A 151 -9.14 -7.65 5.37
N PHE A 152 -10.10 -6.77 5.06
CA PHE A 152 -11.22 -7.11 4.18
C PHE A 152 -10.80 -7.35 2.71
N ALA A 153 -9.67 -6.81 2.27
CA ALA A 153 -9.13 -7.03 0.93
C ALA A 153 -8.24 -8.28 0.88
N THR A 154 -7.68 -8.69 2.04
CA THR A 154 -6.72 -9.81 2.10
C THR A 154 -7.28 -11.12 2.65
N THR A 155 -8.43 -11.08 3.31
CA THR A 155 -9.07 -12.25 3.93
C THR A 155 -9.94 -12.98 2.91
N TYR A 156 -9.65 -14.25 2.64
CA TYR A 156 -10.58 -15.11 1.91
C TYR A 156 -11.75 -15.53 2.80
N ALA A 157 -12.95 -15.62 2.22
CA ALA A 157 -14.17 -16.09 2.89
C ALA A 157 -14.19 -17.62 3.04
N VAL A 158 -13.27 -18.15 3.84
CA VAL A 158 -13.00 -19.58 4.03
C VAL A 158 -12.97 -19.93 5.54
N PRO A 159 -13.02 -21.22 5.93
CA PRO A 159 -12.96 -21.62 7.33
C PRO A 159 -11.79 -20.99 8.09
N LEU A 160 -12.03 -20.60 9.35
CA LEU A 160 -11.02 -19.94 10.21
C LEU A 160 -9.71 -20.71 10.27
N GLN A 161 -9.78 -22.03 10.47
CA GLN A 161 -8.60 -22.91 10.53
C GLN A 161 -7.69 -22.85 9.29
N TRP A 162 -8.20 -22.48 8.10
CA TRP A 162 -7.37 -22.31 6.91
C TRP A 162 -6.67 -20.94 6.92
N ARG A 163 -7.37 -19.91 7.41
CA ARG A 163 -6.79 -18.58 7.60
C ARG A 163 -5.68 -18.62 8.65
N ASP A 164 -5.89 -19.34 9.74
CA ASP A 164 -4.87 -19.56 10.80
C ASP A 164 -3.65 -20.32 10.27
N ALA A 165 -3.84 -21.18 9.26
CA ALA A 165 -2.74 -21.85 8.54
C ALA A 165 -2.01 -20.93 7.55
N GLY A 166 -2.38 -19.64 7.45
CA GLY A 166 -1.72 -18.65 6.61
C GLY A 166 -2.38 -18.39 5.26
N LEU A 167 -3.57 -18.96 4.99
CA LEU A 167 -4.32 -18.70 3.75
C LEU A 167 -4.89 -17.28 3.75
N ARG A 168 -4.23 -16.40 2.99
CA ARG A 168 -4.63 -15.02 2.74
C ARG A 168 -4.06 -14.53 1.41
N ARG A 169 -4.57 -13.41 0.92
CA ARG A 169 -3.94 -12.68 -0.19
C ARG A 169 -2.65 -12.01 0.30
N TYR A 170 -1.57 -12.20 -0.45
CA TYR A 170 -0.31 -11.46 -0.28
C TYR A 170 -0.11 -10.46 -1.42
N GLY A 171 -0.37 -10.86 -2.67
CA GLY A 171 -0.08 -10.06 -3.85
C GLY A 171 1.41 -10.06 -4.22
N PHE A 172 1.73 -9.82 -5.50
CA PHE A 172 3.10 -9.82 -6.03
C PHE A 172 3.28 -8.68 -7.05
N HIS A 173 4.49 -8.54 -7.58
CA HIS A 173 4.94 -7.38 -8.36
C HIS A 173 4.87 -6.07 -7.55
N GLY A 174 4.95 -6.14 -6.21
CA GLY A 174 4.85 -4.97 -5.34
C GLY A 174 5.91 -3.92 -5.64
N THR A 175 7.15 -4.34 -5.90
CA THR A 175 8.24 -3.44 -6.32
C THR A 175 7.91 -2.70 -7.62
N SER A 176 7.33 -3.41 -8.61
CA SER A 176 6.90 -2.79 -9.86
C SER A 176 5.75 -1.81 -9.64
N HIS A 177 4.71 -2.20 -8.90
CA HIS A 177 3.54 -1.36 -8.64
C HIS A 177 3.93 -0.09 -7.89
N LYS A 178 4.77 -0.22 -6.87
CA LYS A 178 5.32 0.90 -6.10
C LYS A 178 6.09 1.87 -7.00
N TYR A 179 6.98 1.34 -7.85
CA TYR A 179 7.76 2.16 -8.77
C TYR A 179 6.88 2.93 -9.75
N VAL A 180 5.95 2.26 -10.45
CA VAL A 180 5.15 2.92 -11.49
C VAL A 180 4.10 3.87 -10.92
N ALA A 181 3.60 3.61 -9.72
CA ALA A 181 2.73 4.55 -9.02
C ALA A 181 3.47 5.86 -8.71
N GLY A 182 4.69 5.77 -8.15
CA GLY A 182 5.54 6.93 -7.90
C GLY A 182 5.88 7.69 -9.20
N ARG A 183 6.29 6.96 -10.24
CA ARG A 183 6.63 7.57 -11.54
C ARG A 183 5.43 8.27 -12.20
N ALA A 184 4.23 7.69 -12.08
CA ALA A 184 3.01 8.32 -12.56
C ALA A 184 2.65 9.57 -11.74
N ALA A 185 2.83 9.56 -10.42
CA ALA A 185 2.60 10.74 -9.58
C ALA A 185 3.54 11.90 -9.96
N GLU A 186 4.84 11.61 -10.18
CA GLU A 186 5.83 12.56 -10.68
C GLU A 186 5.40 13.19 -12.01
N GLU A 187 4.95 12.37 -12.97
CA GLU A 187 4.45 12.83 -14.27
C GLU A 187 3.18 13.69 -14.14
N ILE A 188 2.26 13.30 -13.26
CA ILE A 188 1.00 14.02 -13.03
C ILE A 188 1.27 15.36 -12.33
N GLY A 189 2.40 15.51 -11.65
CA GLY A 189 2.76 16.70 -10.87
C GLY A 189 1.96 16.83 -9.58
N ARG A 190 1.57 15.70 -8.96
CA ARG A 190 0.85 15.64 -7.69
C ARG A 190 1.52 14.64 -6.76
N ALA A 191 1.43 14.88 -5.45
CA ALA A 191 1.93 13.92 -4.47
C ALA A 191 1.19 12.59 -4.60
N LEU A 192 1.90 11.46 -4.45
CA LEU A 192 1.30 10.14 -4.56
C LEU A 192 0.21 9.90 -3.49
N GLY A 193 0.34 10.52 -2.30
CA GLY A 193 -0.67 10.54 -1.24
C GLY A 193 -2.00 11.20 -1.61
N ASP A 194 -2.04 12.02 -2.67
CA ASP A 194 -3.25 12.68 -3.14
C ASP A 194 -3.97 11.94 -4.29
N LEU A 195 -3.45 10.78 -4.70
CA LEU A 195 -3.88 10.08 -5.91
C LEU A 195 -4.48 8.71 -5.60
N GLN A 196 -5.50 8.36 -6.38
CA GLN A 196 -6.08 7.02 -6.46
C GLN A 196 -5.75 6.42 -7.83
N LEU A 197 -4.83 5.46 -7.86
CA LEU A 197 -4.28 4.91 -9.08
C LEU A 197 -4.61 3.42 -9.20
N VAL A 198 -4.85 2.96 -10.43
CA VAL A 198 -4.80 1.52 -10.74
C VAL A 198 -3.56 1.26 -11.57
N SER A 199 -2.57 0.58 -11.00
CA SER A 199 -1.38 0.15 -11.72
C SER A 199 -1.60 -1.23 -12.34
N ILE A 200 -1.25 -1.36 -13.62
CA ILE A 200 -1.57 -2.50 -14.48
C ILE A 200 -0.24 -3.03 -15.05
N HIS A 201 0.34 -4.00 -14.34
CA HIS A 201 1.56 -4.68 -14.77
C HIS A 201 1.19 -5.88 -15.66
N LEU A 202 1.50 -5.81 -16.95
CA LEU A 202 1.19 -6.84 -17.93
C LEU A 202 2.47 -7.40 -18.55
N GLY A 203 2.90 -8.58 -18.12
CA GLY A 203 3.99 -9.34 -18.71
C GLY A 203 3.61 -10.81 -18.88
N ASN A 204 4.59 -11.71 -18.85
CA ASN A 204 4.32 -13.15 -18.79
C ASN A 204 3.60 -13.51 -17.47
N GLY A 205 3.94 -12.81 -16.39
CA GLY A 205 3.05 -12.62 -15.24
C GLY A 205 2.32 -11.29 -15.34
N ALA A 206 1.05 -11.28 -14.96
CA ALA A 206 0.24 -10.07 -15.03
C ALA A 206 -0.52 -9.86 -13.73
N SER A 207 -0.54 -8.63 -13.23
CA SER A 207 -1.31 -8.25 -12.04
C SER A 207 -1.76 -6.80 -12.11
N VAL A 208 -2.89 -6.51 -11.49
CA VAL A 208 -3.39 -5.16 -11.22
C VAL A 208 -3.24 -4.86 -9.73
N CYS A 209 -2.96 -3.61 -9.37
CA CYS A 209 -2.94 -3.13 -7.99
C CYS A 209 -3.77 -1.85 -7.88
N ALA A 210 -4.62 -1.78 -6.85
CA ALA A 210 -5.28 -0.55 -6.42
C ALA A 210 -4.33 0.19 -5.48
N VAL A 211 -3.83 1.35 -5.89
CA VAL A 211 -2.95 2.20 -5.09
C VAL A 211 -3.78 3.41 -4.63
N ASN A 212 -4.20 3.39 -3.37
CA ASN A 212 -5.03 4.44 -2.78
C ASN A 212 -4.15 5.31 -1.88
N ARG A 213 -3.93 6.57 -2.28
CA ARG A 213 -3.14 7.53 -1.51
C ARG A 213 -1.74 7.02 -1.18
N GLY A 214 -1.07 6.48 -2.21
CA GLY A 214 0.28 5.94 -2.12
C GLY A 214 0.45 4.59 -1.45
N GLN A 215 -0.62 4.01 -0.91
CA GLN A 215 -0.59 2.67 -0.34
C GLN A 215 -1.28 1.67 -1.26
N SER A 216 -0.75 0.45 -1.33
CA SER A 216 -1.52 -0.65 -1.89
C SER A 216 -2.75 -0.88 -1.02
N MET A 217 -3.92 -0.94 -1.65
CA MET A 217 -5.19 -1.25 -1.02
C MET A 217 -5.70 -2.64 -1.44
N ASP A 218 -5.42 -3.06 -2.68
CA ASP A 218 -5.82 -4.36 -3.22
C ASP A 218 -4.88 -4.77 -4.35
N SER A 219 -4.71 -6.08 -4.59
CA SER A 219 -3.86 -6.63 -5.66
C SER A 219 -4.46 -7.92 -6.22
N SER A 220 -4.42 -8.09 -7.54
CA SER A 220 -5.17 -9.17 -8.20
C SER A 220 -4.60 -10.54 -7.91
N MET A 221 -3.29 -10.62 -7.65
CA MET A 221 -2.68 -11.88 -7.25
C MET A 221 -2.97 -12.20 -5.79
N GLY A 222 -3.04 -13.48 -5.50
CA GLY A 222 -3.59 -14.04 -4.28
C GLY A 222 -2.56 -14.37 -3.22
N MET A 223 -2.79 -15.52 -2.59
CA MET A 223 -1.75 -16.24 -1.85
C MET A 223 -0.57 -16.59 -2.76
N THR A 224 -0.88 -16.94 -4.02
CA THR A 224 0.10 -17.31 -5.03
C THR A 224 -0.01 -16.40 -6.26
N PRO A 225 1.00 -16.39 -7.15
CA PRO A 225 0.94 -15.65 -8.41
C PRO A 225 -0.04 -16.21 -9.45
N LEU A 226 -0.91 -17.17 -9.10
CA LEU A 226 -1.87 -17.81 -10.03
C LEU A 226 -3.20 -17.06 -10.12
N GLU A 227 -3.69 -16.50 -9.01
CA GLU A 227 -4.95 -15.73 -8.99
C GLU A 227 -4.81 -14.42 -9.80
N GLY A 228 -5.92 -13.92 -10.32
CA GLY A 228 -6.03 -12.62 -10.93
C GLY A 228 -6.24 -12.69 -12.43
N LEU A 229 -5.29 -12.08 -13.13
CA LEU A 229 -5.34 -11.92 -14.57
C LEU A 229 -5.05 -13.21 -15.33
N VAL A 230 -5.54 -13.29 -16.57
CA VAL A 230 -5.00 -14.24 -17.54
C VAL A 230 -3.55 -13.86 -17.81
N MET A 231 -2.65 -14.84 -17.86
CA MET A 231 -1.21 -14.60 -18.06
C MET A 231 -0.68 -15.46 -19.21
N GLY A 232 0.64 -15.52 -19.41
CA GLY A 232 1.23 -16.28 -20.51
C GLY A 232 0.87 -17.77 -20.46
N THR A 233 1.14 -18.42 -19.33
CA THR A 233 0.85 -19.85 -19.09
C THR A 233 -0.09 -20.10 -17.91
N ARG A 234 -0.32 -19.07 -17.07
CA ARG A 234 -1.16 -19.15 -15.88
C ARG A 234 -2.61 -18.80 -16.18
N SER A 235 -3.53 -19.52 -15.55
CA SER A 235 -4.97 -19.39 -15.79
C SER A 235 -5.57 -18.04 -15.37
N GLY A 236 -5.09 -17.43 -14.28
CA GLY A 236 -5.85 -16.39 -13.57
C GLY A 236 -7.02 -17.00 -12.80
N ASP A 237 -8.03 -16.18 -12.45
CA ASP A 237 -9.16 -16.71 -11.66
C ASP A 237 -9.97 -17.75 -12.44
N ILE A 238 -10.20 -18.87 -11.76
CA ILE A 238 -11.05 -19.99 -12.15
C ILE A 238 -12.03 -20.29 -11.01
N ASP A 239 -13.11 -21.02 -11.31
CA ASP A 239 -14.04 -21.50 -10.30
C ASP A 239 -13.37 -22.56 -9.39
N PRO A 240 -13.35 -22.39 -8.06
CA PRO A 240 -12.86 -23.44 -7.14
C PRO A 240 -13.58 -24.79 -7.32
N GLY A 241 -14.84 -24.80 -7.74
CA GLY A 241 -15.60 -26.01 -8.07
C GLY A 241 -15.03 -26.80 -9.26
N ALA A 242 -14.21 -26.17 -10.11
CA ALA A 242 -13.58 -26.80 -11.26
C ALA A 242 -12.61 -27.93 -10.85
N PHE A 243 -11.92 -27.81 -9.70
CA PHE A 243 -11.05 -28.88 -9.20
C PHE A 243 -11.82 -30.19 -9.02
N GLY A 244 -13.00 -30.13 -8.40
CA GLY A 244 -13.85 -31.29 -8.20
C GLY A 244 -14.40 -31.86 -9.50
N PHE A 245 -14.72 -31.01 -10.48
CA PHE A 245 -15.12 -31.45 -11.81
C PHE A 245 -13.99 -32.17 -12.54
N LEU A 246 -12.79 -31.56 -12.61
CA LEU A 246 -11.63 -32.14 -13.27
C LEU A 246 -11.21 -33.47 -12.65
N PHE A 247 -11.23 -33.57 -11.32
CA PHE A 247 -10.95 -34.83 -10.63
C PHE A 247 -11.97 -35.92 -10.97
N ARG A 248 -13.28 -35.63 -10.90
CA ARG A 248 -14.32 -36.65 -11.10
C ARG A 248 -14.49 -37.05 -12.56
N GLU A 249 -14.42 -36.09 -13.47
CA GLU A 249 -14.74 -36.32 -14.89
C GLU A 249 -13.50 -36.65 -15.73
N LEU A 250 -12.36 -36.04 -15.43
CA LEU A 250 -11.11 -36.25 -16.18
C LEU A 250 -10.10 -37.12 -15.43
N GLY A 251 -10.39 -37.51 -14.18
CA GLY A 251 -9.51 -38.36 -13.38
C GLY A 251 -8.19 -37.70 -12.97
N LEU A 252 -8.10 -36.36 -13.10
CA LEU A 252 -6.87 -35.62 -12.80
C LEU A 252 -6.67 -35.50 -11.29
N SER A 253 -5.46 -35.77 -10.82
CA SER A 253 -5.04 -35.48 -9.45
C SER A 253 -4.96 -33.97 -9.20
N VAL A 254 -4.93 -33.58 -7.92
CA VAL A 254 -4.74 -32.16 -7.53
C VAL A 254 -3.46 -31.59 -8.13
N GLN A 255 -2.36 -32.34 -8.09
CA GLN A 255 -1.08 -31.89 -8.65
C GLN A 255 -1.16 -31.68 -10.16
N GLU A 256 -1.77 -32.61 -10.91
CA GLU A 256 -1.92 -32.46 -12.37
C GLU A 256 -2.79 -31.25 -12.73
N ILE A 257 -3.81 -30.95 -11.92
CA ILE A 257 -4.63 -29.75 -12.10
C ILE A 257 -3.79 -28.50 -11.84
N GLU A 258 -3.06 -28.45 -10.72
CA GLU A 258 -2.20 -27.31 -10.38
C GLU A 258 -1.13 -27.06 -11.46
N ASP A 259 -0.42 -28.09 -11.89
CA ASP A 259 0.60 -28.01 -12.95
C ASP A 259 0.00 -27.48 -14.26
N ALA A 260 -1.17 -28.00 -14.66
CA ALA A 260 -1.87 -27.52 -15.85
C ALA A 260 -2.30 -26.05 -15.74
N LEU A 261 -2.70 -25.60 -14.56
CA LEU A 261 -3.07 -24.20 -14.30
C LEU A 261 -1.87 -23.25 -14.32
N TYR A 262 -0.67 -23.73 -13.98
CA TYR A 262 0.57 -22.95 -14.01
C TYR A 262 1.24 -22.89 -15.39
N ASP A 263 1.27 -24.01 -16.11
CA ASP A 263 2.15 -24.20 -17.26
C ASP A 263 1.44 -24.46 -18.60
N GLU A 264 0.18 -24.91 -18.58
CA GLU A 264 -0.60 -25.28 -19.78
C GLU A 264 -1.88 -24.44 -19.97
N SER A 265 -2.05 -23.36 -19.19
CA SER A 265 -3.22 -22.50 -19.20
C SER A 265 -2.92 -21.10 -19.78
N GLY A 266 -3.74 -20.11 -19.45
CA GLY A 266 -3.55 -18.73 -19.89
C GLY A 266 -3.62 -18.57 -21.40
N LEU A 267 -2.79 -17.67 -21.94
CA LEU A 267 -2.67 -17.45 -23.38
C LEU A 267 -2.22 -18.72 -24.12
N LYS A 268 -1.32 -19.51 -23.52
CA LYS A 268 -0.88 -20.79 -24.09
C LYS A 268 -2.03 -21.79 -24.20
N GLY A 269 -2.84 -21.94 -23.16
CA GLY A 269 -4.02 -22.82 -23.22
C GLY A 269 -5.09 -22.35 -24.20
N LEU A 270 -5.25 -21.03 -24.37
CA LEU A 270 -6.28 -20.45 -25.24
C LEU A 270 -5.89 -20.40 -26.73
N ALA A 271 -4.60 -20.17 -27.02
CA ALA A 271 -4.13 -19.91 -28.36
C ALA A 271 -2.89 -20.73 -28.76
N GLY A 272 -2.29 -21.53 -27.87
CA GLY A 272 -1.10 -22.33 -28.18
C GLY A 272 0.24 -21.58 -28.14
N SER A 273 0.25 -20.30 -27.75
CA SER A 273 1.47 -19.52 -27.48
C SER A 273 1.29 -18.71 -26.20
N SER A 274 2.36 -18.53 -25.41
CA SER A 274 2.38 -17.62 -24.27
C SER A 274 2.81 -16.19 -24.64
N ASP A 275 3.23 -15.96 -25.88
CA ASP A 275 3.69 -14.65 -26.36
C ASP A 275 2.53 -13.88 -27.00
N MET A 276 2.20 -12.72 -26.42
CA MET A 276 1.11 -11.87 -26.92
C MET A 276 1.35 -11.40 -28.35
N ARG A 277 2.60 -11.19 -28.78
CA ARG A 277 2.91 -10.70 -30.13
C ARG A 277 2.52 -11.72 -31.20
N ASP A 278 2.86 -13.00 -30.96
CA ASP A 278 2.48 -14.10 -31.84
C ASP A 278 0.95 -14.22 -31.97
N ILE A 279 0.24 -14.00 -30.85
CA ILE A 279 -1.23 -14.06 -30.80
C ILE A 279 -1.84 -12.87 -31.56
N GLU A 280 -1.32 -11.66 -31.37
CA GLU A 280 -1.77 -10.46 -32.10
C GLU A 280 -1.57 -10.62 -33.61
N ASP A 281 -0.42 -11.14 -34.04
CA ASP A 281 -0.11 -11.42 -35.46
C ASP A 281 -1.08 -12.44 -36.06
N ARG A 282 -1.44 -13.48 -35.32
CA ARG A 282 -2.43 -14.48 -35.75
C ARG A 282 -3.85 -13.92 -35.78
N ALA A 283 -4.23 -13.15 -34.77
CA ALA A 283 -5.53 -12.51 -34.72
C ALA A 283 -5.73 -11.54 -35.90
N ALA A 284 -4.68 -10.80 -36.29
CA ALA A 284 -4.67 -9.93 -37.47
C ALA A 284 -4.84 -10.71 -38.79
N LYS A 285 -4.43 -11.98 -38.83
CA LYS A 285 -4.63 -12.90 -39.97
C LYS A 285 -5.99 -13.61 -39.94
N GLY A 286 -6.86 -13.28 -38.98
CA GLY A 286 -8.22 -13.83 -38.87
C GLY A 286 -8.34 -15.11 -38.06
N ASP A 287 -7.34 -15.46 -37.24
CA ASP A 287 -7.42 -16.63 -36.35
C ASP A 287 -8.45 -16.38 -35.22
N PRO A 288 -9.56 -17.14 -35.17
CA PRO A 288 -10.63 -16.91 -34.20
C PRO A 288 -10.22 -17.26 -32.76
N GLN A 289 -9.31 -18.23 -32.57
CA GLN A 289 -8.83 -18.57 -31.22
C GLN A 289 -7.92 -17.47 -30.67
N ALA A 290 -7.05 -16.93 -31.52
CA ALA A 290 -6.19 -15.81 -31.13
C ALA A 290 -7.01 -14.55 -30.80
N GLN A 291 -8.05 -14.25 -31.60
CA GLN A 291 -8.97 -13.15 -31.33
C GLN A 291 -9.72 -13.33 -30.00
N LEU A 292 -10.22 -14.54 -29.73
CA LEU A 292 -10.88 -14.87 -28.47
C LEU A 292 -9.93 -14.73 -27.28
N ALA A 293 -8.69 -15.22 -27.39
CA ALA A 293 -7.69 -15.13 -26.33
C ALA A 293 -7.40 -13.66 -25.94
N ILE A 294 -7.25 -12.79 -26.94
CA ILE A 294 -7.05 -11.35 -26.73
C ILE A 294 -8.27 -10.72 -26.03
N GLU A 295 -9.49 -11.06 -26.45
CA GLU A 295 -10.70 -10.49 -25.85
C GLU A 295 -10.87 -10.95 -24.39
N ILE A 296 -10.63 -12.23 -24.10
CA ILE A 296 -10.67 -12.78 -22.73
C ILE A 296 -9.63 -12.07 -21.85
N TYR A 297 -8.41 -11.88 -22.37
CA TYR A 297 -7.33 -11.19 -21.67
C TYR A 297 -7.73 -9.73 -21.34
N ALA A 298 -8.13 -8.96 -22.35
CA ALA A 298 -8.52 -7.56 -22.18
C ALA A 298 -9.74 -7.40 -21.26
N TYR A 299 -10.74 -8.27 -21.41
CA TYR A 299 -11.93 -8.31 -20.57
C TYR A 299 -11.58 -8.53 -19.10
N ARG A 300 -10.68 -9.49 -18.80
CA ARG A 300 -10.26 -9.77 -17.42
C ARG A 300 -9.57 -8.56 -16.80
N VAL A 301 -8.64 -7.93 -17.50
CA VAL A 301 -7.95 -6.73 -16.99
C VAL A 301 -8.95 -5.58 -16.77
N ARG A 302 -9.84 -5.34 -17.74
CA ARG A 302 -10.89 -4.30 -17.64
C ARG A 302 -11.79 -4.49 -16.42
N LYS A 303 -12.19 -5.74 -16.12
CA LYS A 303 -12.97 -6.05 -14.91
C LYS A 303 -12.23 -5.67 -13.63
N TYR A 304 -10.94 -5.98 -13.54
CA TYR A 304 -10.13 -5.63 -12.37
C TYR A 304 -9.98 -4.12 -12.21
N VAL A 305 -9.80 -3.37 -13.31
CA VAL A 305 -9.78 -1.89 -13.26
C VAL A 305 -11.09 -1.34 -12.69
N GLY A 306 -12.23 -1.83 -13.16
CA GLY A 306 -13.53 -1.44 -12.65
C GLY A 306 -13.74 -1.80 -11.17
N ALA A 307 -13.35 -3.02 -10.78
CA ALA A 307 -13.43 -3.49 -9.39
C ALA A 307 -12.59 -2.63 -8.44
N TYR A 308 -11.37 -2.26 -8.84
CA TYR A 308 -10.45 -1.49 -8.00
C TYR A 308 -10.77 -0.02 -7.93
N ALA A 309 -11.31 0.58 -8.99
CA ALA A 309 -11.89 1.90 -8.90
C ALA A 309 -13.09 1.92 -7.93
N ALA A 310 -13.93 0.88 -7.96
CA ALA A 310 -15.04 0.76 -7.03
C ALA A 310 -14.55 0.57 -5.58
N ALA A 311 -13.53 -0.26 -5.36
CA ALA A 311 -12.93 -0.50 -4.05
C ALA A 311 -12.36 0.78 -3.42
N MET A 312 -11.72 1.64 -4.22
CA MET A 312 -11.17 2.92 -3.76
C MET A 312 -12.22 4.06 -3.67
N GLY A 313 -13.41 3.87 -4.24
CA GLY A 313 -14.43 4.92 -4.34
C GLY A 313 -14.08 6.05 -5.32
N GLY A 314 -13.09 5.86 -6.19
CA GLY A 314 -12.57 6.88 -7.09
C GLY A 314 -11.39 6.37 -7.93
N LEU A 315 -11.02 7.15 -8.95
CA LEU A 315 -9.92 6.83 -9.86
C LEU A 315 -9.36 8.11 -10.51
N ASP A 316 -8.12 8.47 -10.19
CA ASP A 316 -7.41 9.60 -10.80
C ASP A 316 -6.66 9.18 -12.07
N ALA A 317 -6.05 7.99 -12.06
CA ALA A 317 -5.33 7.47 -13.22
C ALA A 317 -5.25 5.94 -13.26
N ILE A 318 -5.03 5.42 -14.46
CA ILE A 318 -4.51 4.08 -14.67
C ILE A 318 -3.08 4.14 -15.22
N VAL A 319 -2.24 3.17 -14.83
CA VAL A 319 -0.82 3.14 -15.22
C VAL A 319 -0.50 1.79 -15.84
N PHE A 320 -0.22 1.76 -17.15
CA PHE A 320 0.23 0.55 -17.83
C PHE A 320 1.74 0.39 -17.74
N THR A 321 2.18 -0.82 -17.44
CA THR A 321 3.58 -1.21 -17.39
C THR A 321 3.76 -2.70 -17.68
N GLY A 322 5.00 -3.18 -17.69
CA GLY A 322 5.35 -4.56 -18.04
C GLY A 322 5.35 -4.76 -19.56
N GLY A 323 6.00 -5.83 -20.02
CA GLY A 323 6.29 -6.03 -21.45
C GLY A 323 5.09 -5.86 -22.40
N ILE A 324 3.90 -6.35 -22.03
CA ILE A 324 2.67 -6.17 -22.84
C ILE A 324 2.10 -4.75 -22.65
N GLY A 325 2.06 -4.25 -21.41
CA GLY A 325 1.48 -2.94 -21.09
C GLY A 325 2.26 -1.77 -21.70
N GLU A 326 3.58 -1.91 -21.80
CA GLU A 326 4.50 -0.96 -22.41
C GLU A 326 4.40 -1.00 -23.95
N ASN A 327 4.38 -2.20 -24.54
CA ASN A 327 4.63 -2.38 -25.98
C ASN A 327 3.40 -2.67 -26.85
N SER A 328 2.22 -2.97 -26.28
CA SER A 328 1.00 -3.22 -27.06
C SER A 328 -0.03 -2.08 -26.93
N PRO A 329 -0.01 -1.09 -27.85
CA PRO A 329 -1.08 -0.10 -27.97
C PRO A 329 -2.46 -0.74 -28.21
N SER A 330 -2.51 -1.85 -28.95
CA SER A 330 -3.73 -2.61 -29.23
C SER A 330 -4.37 -3.11 -27.93
N MET A 331 -3.56 -3.72 -27.05
CA MET A 331 -4.04 -4.24 -25.77
C MET A 331 -4.51 -3.12 -24.84
N ARG A 332 -3.73 -2.04 -24.71
CA ARG A 332 -4.15 -0.84 -23.94
C ARG A 332 -5.49 -0.31 -24.43
N ARG A 333 -5.69 -0.22 -25.75
CA ARG A 333 -6.97 0.21 -26.34
C ARG A 333 -8.13 -0.69 -25.93
N ARG A 334 -7.99 -2.00 -26.06
CA ARG A 334 -9.05 -2.97 -25.73
C ARG A 334 -9.41 -2.96 -24.24
N ILE A 335 -8.42 -2.77 -23.36
CA ILE A 335 -8.64 -2.67 -21.92
C ILE A 335 -9.40 -1.39 -21.56
N CYS A 336 -9.02 -0.26 -22.18
CA CYS A 336 -9.69 1.03 -21.97
C CYS A 336 -11.09 1.09 -22.58
N GLU A 337 -11.37 0.27 -23.60
CA GLU A 337 -12.67 0.22 -24.26
C GLU A 337 -13.80 -0.13 -23.29
N GLY A 338 -14.87 0.65 -23.30
CA GLY A 338 -16.01 0.48 -22.39
C GLY A 338 -15.85 1.13 -21.02
N LEU A 339 -14.70 1.72 -20.66
CA LEU A 339 -14.49 2.44 -19.40
C LEU A 339 -14.87 3.93 -19.46
N GLY A 340 -15.48 4.37 -20.56
CA GLY A 340 -15.90 5.77 -20.76
C GLY A 340 -16.89 6.28 -19.72
N PHE A 341 -17.72 5.41 -19.13
CA PHE A 341 -18.65 5.79 -18.06
C PHE A 341 -17.93 6.26 -16.79
N MET A 342 -16.68 5.83 -16.58
CA MET A 342 -15.82 6.28 -15.48
C MET A 342 -15.09 7.59 -15.82
N GLY A 343 -15.28 8.12 -17.03
CA GLY A 343 -14.56 9.30 -17.52
C GLY A 343 -13.17 8.99 -18.07
N LEU A 344 -12.86 7.73 -18.37
CA LEU A 344 -11.63 7.31 -19.03
C LEU A 344 -11.81 7.36 -20.55
N GLN A 345 -11.07 8.25 -21.21
CA GLN A 345 -11.10 8.40 -22.67
C GLN A 345 -9.68 8.30 -23.22
N LEU A 346 -9.41 7.26 -24.00
CA LEU A 346 -8.11 7.04 -24.63
C LEU A 346 -7.96 7.89 -25.90
N ASP A 347 -6.80 8.52 -26.09
CA ASP A 347 -6.42 9.13 -27.35
C ASP A 347 -5.69 8.08 -28.20
N HIS A 348 -6.23 7.79 -29.40
CA HIS A 348 -5.68 6.74 -30.24
C HIS A 348 -4.25 7.07 -30.73
N ASP A 349 -4.02 8.30 -31.16
CA ASP A 349 -2.75 8.70 -31.76
C ASP A 349 -1.66 8.78 -30.69
N ARG A 350 -1.96 9.35 -29.51
CA ARG A 350 -1.03 9.34 -28.37
C ARG A 350 -0.69 7.94 -27.91
N ASN A 351 -1.68 7.04 -27.89
CA ASN A 351 -1.46 5.65 -27.51
C ASN A 351 -0.53 4.91 -28.50
N MET A 352 -0.67 5.17 -29.80
CA MET A 352 0.20 4.62 -30.85
C MET A 352 1.61 5.24 -30.83
N ALA A 353 1.72 6.52 -30.50
CA ALA A 353 2.97 7.28 -30.48
C ALA A 353 3.71 7.26 -29.13
N ALA A 354 3.23 6.50 -28.15
CA ALA A 354 3.83 6.44 -26.82
C ALA A 354 5.31 6.02 -26.90
N ASN A 355 6.20 6.87 -26.42
CA ASN A 355 7.63 6.62 -26.34
C ASN A 355 8.07 6.60 -24.88
N LEU A 356 8.71 5.51 -24.46
CA LEU A 356 9.13 5.29 -23.08
C LEU A 356 10.64 5.48 -22.87
N ALA A 357 11.35 5.96 -23.89
CA ALA A 357 12.77 6.28 -23.81
C ALA A 357 13.08 7.16 -22.59
N ASP A 358 14.28 6.98 -22.04
CA ASP A 358 14.77 7.72 -20.87
C ASP A 358 13.85 7.63 -19.64
N ARG A 359 13.09 6.51 -19.48
CA ARG A 359 12.12 6.30 -18.40
C ARG A 359 10.97 7.30 -18.43
N ALA A 360 10.54 7.70 -19.63
CA ALA A 360 9.37 8.55 -19.82
C ALA A 360 8.08 7.86 -19.32
N ALA A 361 7.09 8.69 -18.99
CA ALA A 361 5.78 8.25 -18.52
C ALA A 361 4.64 8.94 -19.28
N PRO A 362 4.58 8.87 -20.63
CA PRO A 362 3.62 9.65 -21.41
C PRO A 362 2.16 9.42 -20.98
N GLN A 363 1.42 10.52 -20.95
CA GLN A 363 -0.03 10.54 -20.78
C GLN A 363 -0.74 10.37 -22.14
N ILE A 364 -1.53 9.32 -22.27
CA ILE A 364 -2.15 8.88 -23.54
C ILE A 364 -3.68 9.03 -23.57
N GLN A 365 -4.27 9.70 -22.58
CA GLN A 365 -5.69 10.04 -22.59
C GLN A 365 -6.03 11.20 -23.54
N ALA A 366 -7.27 11.23 -23.99
CA ALA A 366 -7.86 12.32 -24.78
C ALA A 366 -8.07 13.58 -23.93
N TYR A 367 -8.16 14.72 -24.61
CA TYR A 367 -8.50 15.99 -23.96
C TYR A 367 -9.88 15.90 -23.29
N GLY A 368 -9.98 16.32 -22.02
CA GLY A 368 -11.22 16.25 -21.23
C GLY A 368 -11.49 14.91 -20.54
N SER A 369 -10.62 13.90 -20.71
CA SER A 369 -10.66 12.68 -19.90
C SER A 369 -10.51 13.04 -18.40
N ARG A 370 -11.42 12.55 -17.55
CA ARG A 370 -11.36 12.75 -16.10
C ARG A 370 -10.32 11.85 -15.43
N VAL A 371 -10.06 10.70 -16.05
CA VAL A 371 -9.05 9.73 -15.61
C VAL A 371 -7.84 9.85 -16.54
N ARG A 372 -6.65 9.97 -15.96
CA ARG A 372 -5.39 9.97 -16.73
C ARG A 372 -5.01 8.54 -17.10
N ILE A 373 -4.34 8.37 -18.24
CA ILE A 373 -3.85 7.07 -18.70
C ILE A 373 -2.36 7.24 -18.93
N VAL A 374 -1.55 6.66 -18.06
CA VAL A 374 -0.09 6.76 -18.11
C VAL A 374 0.48 5.43 -18.60
N VAL A 375 1.52 5.47 -19.41
CA VAL A 375 2.32 4.29 -19.77
C VAL A 375 3.75 4.54 -19.36
N THR A 376 4.38 3.60 -18.66
CA THR A 376 5.79 3.75 -18.24
C THR A 376 6.47 2.39 -18.10
N GLU A 377 7.77 2.36 -18.38
CA GLU A 377 8.60 1.17 -18.13
C GLU A 377 8.69 0.90 -16.64
N THR A 378 8.60 -0.36 -16.23
CA THR A 378 8.93 -0.73 -14.85
C THR A 378 10.44 -0.80 -14.65
N ALA A 379 10.94 -0.33 -13.51
CA ALA A 379 12.35 -0.40 -13.16
C ALA A 379 12.57 -1.07 -11.79
N GLU A 380 12.20 -2.35 -11.68
CA GLU A 380 12.26 -3.11 -10.42
C GLU A 380 13.65 -3.12 -9.79
N GLN A 381 14.71 -3.40 -10.56
CA GLN A 381 16.08 -3.42 -10.03
C GLN A 381 16.53 -2.04 -9.53
N LEU A 382 16.08 -0.97 -10.19
CA LEU A 382 16.34 0.40 -9.75
C LEU A 382 15.62 0.71 -8.44
N MET A 383 14.37 0.25 -8.31
CA MET A 383 13.61 0.40 -7.06
C MET A 383 14.24 -0.39 -5.92
N ILE A 384 14.72 -1.62 -6.16
CA ILE A 384 15.47 -2.40 -5.17
C ILE A 384 16.74 -1.67 -4.74
N ALA A 385 17.47 -1.04 -5.66
CA ALA A 385 18.64 -0.24 -5.31
C ALA A 385 18.27 0.93 -4.39
N ARG A 386 17.20 1.68 -4.71
CA ARG A 386 16.69 2.77 -3.84
C ARG A 386 16.32 2.28 -2.45
N GLU A 387 15.57 1.18 -2.38
CA GLU A 387 15.12 0.59 -1.12
C GLU A 387 16.28 0.03 -0.29
N THR A 388 17.28 -0.54 -0.95
CA THR A 388 18.52 -0.99 -0.29
C THR A 388 19.27 0.20 0.30
N ALA A 389 19.43 1.30 -0.44
CA ALA A 389 20.08 2.51 0.07
C ALA A 389 19.32 3.08 1.29
N ALA A 390 18.00 3.19 1.18
CA ALA A 390 17.15 3.71 2.25
C ALA A 390 17.25 2.86 3.53
N ALA A 391 17.25 1.52 3.39
CA ALA A 391 17.39 0.60 4.52
C ALA A 391 18.75 0.69 5.23
N LEU A 392 19.78 1.21 4.56
CA LEU A 392 21.13 1.38 5.12
C LEU A 392 21.36 2.76 5.74
N VAL A 393 20.65 3.79 5.28
CA VAL A 393 20.69 5.15 5.83
C VAL A 393 19.81 5.28 7.08
N SER A 394 18.82 4.40 7.24
CA SER A 394 18.02 4.32 8.46
C SER A 394 18.89 3.85 9.64
N GLU A 395 19.52 4.79 10.33
CA GLU A 395 19.64 4.68 11.79
C GLU A 395 18.21 4.46 12.28
N ARG A 396 17.92 3.26 12.82
CA ARG A 396 16.58 2.95 13.33
C ARG A 396 16.12 4.11 14.21
N PRO A 397 14.96 4.74 13.95
CA PRO A 397 14.32 5.49 15.01
C PRO A 397 14.16 4.52 16.19
N GLU A 398 14.35 5.02 17.40
CA GLU A 398 13.76 4.39 18.57
C GLU A 398 12.34 3.91 18.22
N SER A 399 11.90 2.76 18.75
CA SER A 399 10.58 2.20 18.48
C SER A 399 9.54 3.32 18.36
N PRO A 400 8.80 3.39 17.23
CA PRO A 400 7.96 4.55 16.92
C PRO A 400 7.08 4.86 18.13
N LEU A 401 7.03 6.14 18.50
CA LEU A 401 6.24 6.61 19.63
C LEU A 401 4.79 6.19 19.38
N ARG A 402 4.33 5.17 20.12
CA ARG A 402 2.94 4.72 20.03
C ARG A 402 2.06 5.80 20.63
N LEU A 403 1.12 6.30 19.83
CA LEU A 403 0.18 7.34 20.20
C LEU A 403 -1.01 6.70 20.91
N PRO A 404 -1.22 6.92 22.22
CA PRO A 404 -2.46 6.48 22.86
C PRO A 404 -3.66 7.11 22.16
N ILE A 405 -4.71 6.33 21.91
CA ILE A 405 -5.97 6.83 21.37
C ILE A 405 -6.96 7.02 22.53
N ALA A 406 -7.39 8.26 22.72
CA ALA A 406 -8.38 8.67 23.69
C ALA A 406 -9.73 8.88 22.98
N VAL A 407 -10.75 8.17 23.45
CA VAL A 407 -12.13 8.35 23.00
C VAL A 407 -12.75 9.47 23.81
N SER A 408 -13.06 10.58 23.15
CA SER A 408 -13.75 11.71 23.74
C SER A 408 -15.25 11.41 23.81
N GLY A 409 -15.73 11.17 25.03
CA GLY A 409 -17.17 11.08 25.31
C GLY A 409 -17.83 12.46 25.30
N ARG A 410 -19.16 12.49 25.24
CA ARG A 410 -19.92 13.76 25.28
C ARG A 410 -19.62 14.55 26.56
N HIS A 411 -19.25 15.82 26.41
CA HIS A 411 -18.88 16.66 27.54
C HIS A 411 -19.03 18.16 27.25
N VAL A 412 -18.93 18.96 28.30
CA VAL A 412 -18.95 20.42 28.24
C VAL A 412 -17.71 21.01 28.91
N HIS A 413 -17.17 22.06 28.30
CA HIS A 413 -16.28 23.01 28.94
C HIS A 413 -17.08 24.29 29.20
N LEU A 414 -17.29 24.64 30.46
CA LEU A 414 -18.13 25.78 30.84
C LEU A 414 -17.33 27.07 30.94
N SER A 415 -17.99 28.20 30.65
CA SER A 415 -17.54 29.52 31.10
C SER A 415 -17.97 29.80 32.53
N ARG A 416 -17.35 30.81 33.18
CA ARG A 416 -17.76 31.24 34.52
C ARG A 416 -19.24 31.63 34.57
N GLU A 417 -19.71 32.39 33.58
CA GLU A 417 -21.12 32.77 33.46
C GLU A 417 -22.04 31.56 33.38
N ALA A 418 -21.65 30.51 32.64
CA ALA A 418 -22.42 29.30 32.55
C ALA A 418 -22.45 28.53 33.88
N VAL A 419 -21.33 28.47 34.60
CA VAL A 419 -21.30 27.86 35.94
C VAL A 419 -22.26 28.57 36.88
N ASP A 420 -22.24 29.90 36.89
CA ASP A 420 -23.09 30.70 37.76
C ASP A 420 -24.58 30.50 37.44
N ALA A 421 -24.94 30.43 36.16
CA ALA A 421 -26.32 30.17 35.72
C ALA A 421 -26.80 28.74 36.04
N LEU A 422 -25.91 27.75 35.98
CA LEU A 422 -26.26 26.34 36.13
C LEU A 422 -26.24 25.85 37.58
N PHE A 423 -25.38 26.42 38.41
CA PHE A 423 -25.11 25.95 39.78
C PHE A 423 -25.27 27.04 40.86
N GLY A 424 -25.37 28.30 40.48
CA GLY A 424 -25.48 29.46 41.38
C GLY A 424 -24.22 30.34 41.35
N THR A 425 -24.38 31.61 41.71
CA THR A 425 -23.29 32.61 41.68
C THR A 425 -22.10 32.19 42.53
N ASP A 426 -20.89 32.34 41.98
CA ASP A 426 -19.62 32.01 42.61
C ASP A 426 -19.49 30.52 42.98
N TYR A 427 -20.26 29.65 42.34
CA TYR A 427 -20.17 28.20 42.57
C TYR A 427 -18.84 27.66 42.04
N GLU A 428 -18.15 26.87 42.88
CA GLU A 428 -16.91 26.18 42.51
C GLU A 428 -17.21 24.71 42.20
N LEU A 429 -16.90 24.29 40.97
CA LEU A 429 -17.11 22.92 40.53
C LEU A 429 -16.21 21.96 41.32
N THR A 430 -16.76 20.82 41.73
CA THR A 430 -16.01 19.85 42.51
C THR A 430 -15.13 19.01 41.59
N HIS A 431 -13.80 19.13 41.70
CA HIS A 431 -12.89 18.30 40.92
C HIS A 431 -13.01 16.81 41.32
N ALA A 432 -13.23 15.93 40.34
CA ALA A 432 -13.41 14.49 40.57
C ALA A 432 -12.18 13.68 40.12
N THR A 433 -11.82 13.81 38.84
CA THR A 433 -10.81 12.97 38.19
C THR A 433 -9.88 13.86 37.38
N LEU A 434 -8.56 13.72 37.56
CA LEU A 434 -7.60 14.34 36.66
C LEU A 434 -7.63 13.64 35.30
N LEU A 435 -7.55 14.41 34.22
CA LEU A 435 -7.41 13.88 32.87
C LEU A 435 -5.93 13.70 32.52
N ARG A 436 -5.65 12.99 31.42
CA ARG A 436 -4.26 12.78 30.96
C ARG A 436 -3.58 14.07 30.54
N GLN A 437 -4.33 15.00 29.96
CA GLN A 437 -3.84 16.34 29.66
C GLN A 437 -3.53 17.10 30.96
N PRO A 438 -2.28 17.55 31.20
CA PRO A 438 -1.89 18.23 32.42
C PRO A 438 -2.76 19.46 32.72
N GLY A 439 -3.25 19.56 33.96
CA GLY A 439 -4.11 20.67 34.41
C GLY A 439 -5.60 20.50 34.06
N HIS A 440 -5.98 19.49 33.28
CA HIS A 440 -7.38 19.20 32.95
C HIS A 440 -8.00 18.21 33.94
N TRP A 441 -9.30 18.34 34.17
CA TRP A 441 -10.03 17.53 35.15
C TRP A 441 -11.49 17.37 34.75
N SER A 442 -12.15 16.32 35.24
CA SER A 442 -13.61 16.16 35.18
C SER A 442 -14.23 16.55 36.52
N ALA A 443 -15.33 17.28 36.49
CA ALA A 443 -16.10 17.64 37.69
C ALA A 443 -16.86 16.43 38.26
N LYS A 444 -17.39 16.50 39.48
CA LYS A 444 -18.39 15.54 39.98
C LYS A 444 -19.77 15.86 39.42
N GLU A 445 -20.02 17.13 39.22
CA GLU A 445 -21.24 17.68 38.66
C GLU A 445 -21.45 17.20 37.23
N ARG A 446 -22.73 17.13 36.85
CA ARG A 446 -23.17 16.76 35.51
C ARG A 446 -24.31 17.69 35.11
N VAL A 447 -24.46 17.92 33.82
CA VAL A 447 -25.52 18.75 33.25
C VAL A 447 -26.35 17.95 32.24
N ALA A 448 -27.52 18.45 31.90
CA ALA A 448 -28.29 17.95 30.77
C ALA A 448 -28.14 18.89 29.57
N LEU A 449 -28.09 18.34 28.36
CA LEU A 449 -28.21 19.09 27.12
C LEU A 449 -29.62 18.91 26.57
N VAL A 450 -30.27 19.99 26.19
CA VAL A 450 -31.65 20.00 25.69
C VAL A 450 -31.69 20.61 24.31
N GLY A 451 -32.15 19.81 23.35
CA GLY A 451 -32.38 20.21 21.96
C GLY A 451 -33.85 20.04 21.55
N PRO A 452 -34.22 20.43 20.31
CA PRO A 452 -35.61 20.43 19.86
C PRO A 452 -36.30 19.06 19.85
N LYS A 453 -35.53 17.97 19.66
CA LYS A 453 -36.10 16.61 19.57
C LYS A 453 -35.93 15.77 20.83
N GLY A 454 -35.07 16.18 21.74
CA GLY A 454 -34.71 15.33 22.87
C GLY A 454 -33.64 15.95 23.75
N ARG A 455 -33.14 15.12 24.66
CA ARG A 455 -32.17 15.55 25.68
C ARG A 455 -31.12 14.48 25.95
N LEU A 456 -29.93 14.93 26.32
CA LEU A 456 -28.83 14.09 26.76
C LEU A 456 -28.60 14.35 28.25
N GLU A 457 -28.85 13.34 29.06
CA GLU A 457 -28.69 13.43 30.51
C GLU A 457 -27.25 13.14 30.93
N ARG A 458 -26.87 13.67 32.11
CA ARG A 458 -25.61 13.36 32.79
C ARG A 458 -24.34 13.63 31.96
N VAL A 459 -24.33 14.70 31.16
CA VAL A 459 -23.17 15.12 30.37
C VAL A 459 -22.05 15.58 31.30
N ALA A 460 -20.83 15.12 31.03
CA ALA A 460 -19.65 15.42 31.84
C ALA A 460 -19.23 16.89 31.70
N ILE A 461 -18.73 17.47 32.78
CA ILE A 461 -18.11 18.81 32.76
C ILE A 461 -16.61 18.61 32.87
N LEU A 462 -15.86 19.17 31.93
CA LEU A 462 -14.39 19.14 31.90
C LEU A 462 -13.84 20.54 32.15
N GLY A 463 -12.92 20.64 33.08
CA GLY A 463 -12.12 21.82 33.35
C GLY A 463 -10.76 21.80 32.63
N PRO A 464 -10.05 22.94 32.64
CA PRO A 464 -10.42 24.20 33.29
C PRO A 464 -11.61 24.91 32.61
N LEU A 465 -12.18 25.91 33.29
CA LEU A 465 -13.19 26.78 32.69
C LEU A 465 -12.60 27.49 31.47
N ARG A 466 -13.43 27.72 30.46
CA ARG A 466 -13.06 28.43 29.23
C ARG A 466 -13.67 29.82 29.22
N GLU A 467 -13.15 30.70 28.38
CA GLU A 467 -13.78 32.02 28.16
C GLU A 467 -15.18 31.87 27.56
N ARG A 468 -15.36 30.88 26.67
CA ARG A 468 -16.63 30.57 26.01
C ARG A 468 -16.99 29.10 26.22
N THR A 469 -18.27 28.86 26.52
CA THR A 469 -18.78 27.51 26.73
C THR A 469 -18.72 26.70 25.44
N GLN A 470 -18.09 25.53 25.49
CA GLN A 470 -17.98 24.58 24.39
C GLN A 470 -18.60 23.25 24.78
N ILE A 471 -19.28 22.62 23.83
CA ILE A 471 -19.96 21.34 24.02
C ILE A 471 -19.51 20.42 22.88
N GLU A 472 -18.96 19.26 23.25
CA GLU A 472 -18.55 18.24 22.30
C GLU A 472 -19.50 17.05 22.41
N VAL A 473 -20.08 16.65 21.28
CA VAL A 473 -21.01 15.52 21.14
C VAL A 473 -20.64 14.67 19.93
N SER A 474 -21.15 13.44 19.86
CA SER A 474 -21.02 12.62 18.65
C SER A 474 -22.07 13.00 17.58
N ARG A 475 -21.93 12.47 16.37
CA ARG A 475 -22.97 12.60 15.33
C ARG A 475 -24.26 11.92 15.76
N THR A 476 -24.18 10.77 16.43
CA THR A 476 -25.34 10.08 17.00
C THR A 476 -26.07 10.95 18.01
N ASP A 477 -25.34 11.64 18.87
CA ASP A 477 -25.90 12.57 19.85
C ASP A 477 -26.59 13.78 19.20
N SER A 478 -26.07 14.28 18.07
CA SER A 478 -26.70 15.39 17.34
C SER A 478 -28.10 15.01 16.84
N PHE A 479 -28.29 13.76 16.39
CA PHE A 479 -29.62 13.26 16.01
C PHE A 479 -30.58 13.18 17.19
N ALA A 480 -30.10 12.76 18.37
CA ALA A 480 -30.92 12.67 19.58
C ALA A 480 -31.37 14.05 20.08
N LEU A 481 -30.50 15.07 19.99
CA LEU A 481 -30.84 16.46 20.29
C LEU A 481 -31.75 17.07 19.21
N GLY A 482 -31.66 16.58 17.97
CA GLY A 482 -32.36 17.16 16.83
C GLY A 482 -31.74 18.46 16.35
N ILE A 483 -30.42 18.58 16.47
CA ILE A 483 -29.63 19.73 16.05
C ILE A 483 -28.65 19.25 14.99
N ASP A 484 -28.53 19.98 13.88
CA ASP A 484 -27.48 19.72 12.90
C ASP A 484 -26.17 20.35 13.41
N VAL A 485 -25.28 19.50 13.91
CA VAL A 485 -24.04 19.94 14.58
C VAL A 485 -22.87 19.83 13.60
N PRO A 486 -22.09 20.90 13.39
CA PRO A 486 -20.94 20.88 12.49
C PRO A 486 -19.74 20.15 13.11
N VAL A 487 -18.91 19.54 12.26
CA VAL A 487 -17.57 19.08 12.66
C VAL A 487 -16.63 20.28 12.69
N ARG A 488 -15.95 20.50 13.81
CA ARG A 488 -15.05 21.65 14.05
C ARG A 488 -13.83 21.26 14.85
N ASP A 489 -12.73 21.97 14.61
CA ASP A 489 -11.59 21.90 15.51
C ASP A 489 -11.98 22.49 16.88
N SER A 490 -11.62 21.82 17.97
CA SER A 490 -11.92 22.29 19.33
C SER A 490 -11.40 23.72 19.53
N GLY A 491 -12.25 24.64 20.00
CA GLY A 491 -12.00 26.09 20.10
C GLY A 491 -12.52 26.94 18.94
N ARG A 492 -12.91 26.36 17.80
CA ARG A 492 -13.52 27.07 16.65
C ARG A 492 -15.05 27.04 16.74
N LEU A 493 -15.62 27.99 17.46
CA LEU A 493 -17.05 28.05 17.82
C LEU A 493 -17.84 29.09 16.99
N GLU A 494 -17.29 29.58 15.89
CA GLU A 494 -17.97 30.54 15.04
C GLU A 494 -19.08 29.87 14.21
N GLY A 495 -20.30 30.42 14.30
CA GLY A 495 -21.45 29.94 13.53
C GLY A 495 -21.97 28.57 13.97
N THR A 496 -21.67 28.13 15.19
CA THR A 496 -22.20 26.88 15.76
C THR A 496 -23.64 27.05 16.24
N PRO A 497 -24.45 25.98 16.21
CA PRO A 497 -25.86 26.04 16.60
C PRO A 497 -26.04 26.29 18.10
N GLN A 498 -27.22 26.81 18.45
CA GLN A 498 -27.61 26.99 19.86
C GLN A 498 -28.10 25.69 20.49
N VAL A 499 -27.78 25.51 21.76
CA VAL A 499 -28.31 24.44 22.61
C VAL A 499 -28.48 24.94 24.04
N THR A 500 -29.45 24.38 24.76
CA THR A 500 -29.68 24.72 26.17
C THR A 500 -29.01 23.69 27.06
N ILE A 501 -28.25 24.16 28.04
CA ILE A 501 -27.70 23.36 29.13
C ILE A 501 -28.60 23.54 30.36
N GLU A 502 -28.96 22.46 31.05
CA GLU A 502 -29.69 22.51 32.31
C GLU A 502 -28.84 21.97 33.46
N GLY A 503 -28.83 22.71 34.56
CA GLY A 503 -28.17 22.37 35.82
C GLY A 503 -29.16 22.45 37.00
N PRO A 504 -28.71 22.14 38.22
CA PRO A 504 -29.57 22.10 39.39
C PRO A 504 -30.16 23.46 39.80
N ALA A 505 -29.49 24.57 39.48
CA ALA A 505 -29.93 25.92 39.85
C ALA A 505 -30.64 26.66 38.71
N GLY A 506 -30.50 26.21 37.46
CA GLY A 506 -31.02 26.93 36.30
C GLY A 506 -30.57 26.34 34.97
N SER A 507 -30.68 27.15 33.92
CA SER A 507 -30.33 26.77 32.54
C SER A 507 -29.49 27.85 31.88
N PHE A 508 -28.65 27.46 30.93
CA PHE A 508 -27.79 28.35 30.15
C PHE A 508 -27.86 28.01 28.66
N THR A 509 -28.23 28.96 27.81
CA THR A 509 -28.28 28.78 26.36
C THR A 509 -27.00 29.31 25.74
N THR A 510 -26.32 28.47 24.95
CA THR A 510 -25.01 28.80 24.36
C THR A 510 -24.94 28.37 22.90
N ASP A 511 -24.05 29.01 22.16
CA ASP A 511 -23.73 28.74 20.76
C ASP A 511 -22.33 28.11 20.64
N GLY A 512 -22.12 26.96 21.29
CA GLY A 512 -20.80 26.30 21.34
C GLY A 512 -20.84 24.80 21.07
N LEU A 513 -21.91 24.31 20.43
CA LEU A 513 -22.11 22.88 20.17
C LEU A 513 -21.40 22.43 18.89
N ILE A 514 -20.49 21.46 19.03
CA ILE A 514 -19.68 20.90 17.93
C ILE A 514 -19.59 19.37 18.02
N ILE A 515 -19.27 18.76 16.88
CA ILE A 515 -18.62 17.45 16.81
C ILE A 515 -17.13 17.73 16.67
N ALA A 516 -16.32 17.32 17.64
CA ALA A 516 -14.89 17.61 17.61
C ALA A 516 -14.20 16.85 16.46
N ALA A 517 -13.48 17.57 15.62
CA ALA A 517 -12.60 16.93 14.63
C ALA A 517 -11.48 16.18 15.36
N ARG A 518 -11.14 14.98 14.87
CA ARG A 518 -9.99 14.23 15.39
C ARG A 518 -8.70 15.04 15.32
N HIS A 519 -7.90 14.93 16.36
CA HIS A 519 -6.64 15.67 16.47
C HIS A 519 -5.65 14.94 17.39
N ILE A 520 -4.39 15.34 17.32
CA ILE A 520 -3.32 14.89 18.20
C ILE A 520 -2.97 16.06 19.11
N HIS A 521 -3.03 15.85 20.43
CA HIS A 521 -2.27 16.68 21.36
C HIS A 521 -0.85 16.11 21.44
N THR A 522 0.17 16.96 21.37
CA THR A 522 1.58 16.55 21.53
C THR A 522 2.40 17.66 22.15
N ASN A 523 3.53 17.33 22.77
CA ASN A 523 4.51 18.30 23.28
C ASN A 523 5.67 18.50 22.28
N PRO A 524 6.47 19.58 22.39
CA PRO A 524 7.54 19.86 21.44
C PRO A 524 8.58 18.73 21.30
N ALA A 525 8.86 17.99 22.37
CA ALA A 525 9.82 16.89 22.33
C ALA A 525 9.28 15.70 21.54
N ASP A 526 8.03 15.30 21.79
CA ASP A 526 7.39 14.22 21.04
C ASP A 526 7.05 14.62 19.60
N ALA A 527 6.65 15.87 19.35
CA ALA A 527 6.46 16.40 18.00
C ALA A 527 7.74 16.28 17.15
N ALA A 528 8.90 16.64 17.73
CA ALA A 528 10.19 16.47 17.08
C ALA A 528 10.54 14.99 16.81
N ARG A 529 10.21 14.08 17.73
CA ARG A 529 10.41 12.62 17.55
C ARG A 529 9.48 12.04 16.49
N LEU A 530 8.27 12.56 16.39
CA LEU A 530 7.25 12.19 15.42
C LEU A 530 7.48 12.83 14.03
N GLY A 531 8.36 13.84 13.93
CA GLY A 531 8.62 14.58 12.70
C GLY A 531 7.43 15.45 12.25
N VAL A 532 6.69 16.02 13.20
CA VAL A 532 5.48 16.83 12.92
C VAL A 532 5.57 18.22 13.56
N GLU A 533 4.87 19.19 12.97
CA GLU A 533 4.75 20.57 13.45
C GLU A 533 3.31 20.92 13.86
N ASP A 534 3.14 22.02 14.59
CA ASP A 534 1.81 22.52 14.96
C ASP A 534 1.02 22.93 13.72
N GLY A 535 -0.21 22.43 13.60
CA GLY A 535 -1.08 22.69 12.45
C GLY A 535 -0.97 21.67 11.31
N ASP A 536 -0.04 20.71 11.40
CA ASP A 536 0.08 19.64 10.41
C ASP A 536 -1.16 18.74 10.39
N TYR A 537 -1.42 18.13 9.23
CA TYR A 537 -2.40 17.06 9.10
C TYR A 537 -1.67 15.76 8.82
N VAL A 538 -1.85 14.78 9.69
CA VAL A 538 -1.19 13.48 9.61
C VAL A 538 -2.19 12.33 9.61
N ASP A 539 -1.74 11.20 9.11
CA ASP A 539 -2.54 9.97 9.12
C ASP A 539 -2.09 9.10 10.29
N VAL A 540 -3.04 8.62 11.08
CA VAL A 540 -2.79 7.80 12.28
C VAL A 540 -3.32 6.40 12.04
N ARG A 541 -2.43 5.42 11.91
CA ARG A 541 -2.79 4.01 11.80
C ARG A 541 -2.95 3.41 13.18
N ILE A 542 -4.10 2.78 13.45
CA ILE A 542 -4.31 2.02 14.68
C ILE A 542 -3.47 0.74 14.62
N ALA A 543 -2.67 0.55 15.66
CA ALA A 543 -1.81 -0.61 15.85
C ALA A 543 -2.50 -1.65 16.75
N ASP A 544 -3.61 -2.21 16.25
CA ASP A 544 -4.25 -3.40 16.84
C ASP A 544 -4.14 -4.56 15.85
N GLU A 545 -3.80 -5.75 16.33
CA GLU A 545 -3.43 -6.92 15.52
C GLU A 545 -4.61 -7.45 14.69
N ASP A 546 -5.85 -7.18 15.12
CA ASP A 546 -7.05 -7.73 14.50
C ASP A 546 -7.70 -6.82 13.44
N ARG A 547 -7.48 -5.50 13.49
CA ARG A 547 -8.09 -4.50 12.58
C ARG A 547 -7.22 -3.26 12.37
N ALA A 548 -6.40 -3.26 11.32
CA ALA A 548 -5.70 -2.06 10.88
C ALA A 548 -6.70 -1.05 10.25
N LEU A 549 -6.84 0.11 10.89
CA LEU A 549 -7.59 1.27 10.39
C LEU A 549 -6.66 2.48 10.38
N THR A 550 -6.77 3.35 9.38
CA THR A 550 -6.05 4.62 9.36
C THR A 550 -7.03 5.78 9.49
N PHE A 551 -6.90 6.56 10.55
CA PHE A 551 -7.54 7.86 10.69
C PHE A 551 -6.77 8.88 9.85
N SER A 552 -7.32 9.22 8.69
CA SER A 552 -6.71 10.21 7.82
C SER A 552 -7.03 11.64 8.25
N ARG A 553 -6.11 12.56 7.93
CA ARG A 553 -6.23 14.01 8.18
C ARG A 553 -6.51 14.34 9.66
N THR A 554 -5.66 13.84 10.54
CA THR A 554 -5.67 14.17 11.97
C THR A 554 -4.83 15.42 12.21
N LEU A 555 -5.43 16.48 12.74
CA LEU A 555 -4.73 17.75 13.01
C LEU A 555 -3.74 17.59 14.17
N VAL A 556 -2.50 18.03 14.01
CA VAL A 556 -1.48 18.07 15.08
C VAL A 556 -1.58 19.39 15.83
N ARG A 557 -1.62 19.32 17.17
CA ARG A 557 -1.63 20.47 18.08
C ARG A 557 -0.48 20.33 19.08
N VAL A 558 0.52 21.20 18.94
CA VAL A 558 1.72 21.21 19.80
C VAL A 558 1.50 22.20 20.95
N GLY A 559 1.38 21.68 22.17
CA GLY A 559 1.30 22.48 23.40
C GLY A 559 2.50 22.24 24.30
N THR A 560 2.99 23.26 25.02
CA THR A 560 4.23 23.19 25.83
C THR A 560 4.20 22.04 26.85
N ASP A 561 3.05 21.79 27.47
CA ASP A 561 2.86 20.79 28.52
C ASP A 561 1.80 19.73 28.13
N SER A 562 1.59 19.49 26.83
CA SER A 562 0.58 18.54 26.36
C SER A 562 1.03 17.08 26.51
N PHE A 563 0.11 16.22 26.96
CA PHE A 563 0.34 14.78 26.90
C PHE A 563 0.09 14.29 25.46
N THR A 564 1.01 13.48 24.94
CA THR A 564 0.93 13.03 23.55
C THR A 564 -0.13 11.94 23.39
N GLU A 565 -1.24 12.24 22.72
CA GLU A 565 -2.35 11.31 22.46
C GLU A 565 -3.24 11.80 21.30
N VAL A 566 -3.91 10.85 20.66
CA VAL A 566 -4.90 11.08 19.58
C VAL A 566 -6.29 11.15 20.22
N HIS A 567 -7.05 12.19 19.91
CA HIS A 567 -8.44 12.35 20.33
C HIS A 567 -9.37 12.07 19.16
N ILE A 568 -10.33 11.17 19.39
CA ILE A 568 -11.40 10.83 18.44
C ILE A 568 -12.75 10.89 19.14
N ASP A 569 -13.83 11.03 18.37
CA ASP A 569 -15.18 10.97 18.94
C ASP A 569 -15.68 9.54 19.19
N THR A 570 -16.81 9.40 19.89
CA THR A 570 -17.40 8.11 20.25
C THR A 570 -17.91 7.31 19.03
N ASP A 571 -18.43 7.97 17.98
CA ASP A 571 -18.88 7.29 16.76
C ASP A 571 -17.69 6.79 15.94
N GLU A 572 -16.60 7.57 15.89
CA GLU A 572 -15.34 7.16 15.27
C GLU A 572 -14.73 5.95 15.99
N ALA A 573 -14.73 5.96 17.33
CA ALA A 573 -14.29 4.83 18.13
C ALA A 573 -15.14 3.58 17.88
N ASN A 574 -16.47 3.72 17.86
CA ASN A 574 -17.39 2.62 17.57
C ASN A 574 -17.18 2.06 16.15
N ALA A 575 -17.01 2.94 15.16
CA ALA A 575 -16.73 2.55 13.78
C ALA A 575 -15.38 1.84 13.63
N ALA A 576 -14.39 2.24 14.44
CA ALA A 576 -13.07 1.63 14.50
C ALA A 576 -13.00 0.38 15.39
N GLY A 577 -14.02 0.11 16.22
CA GLY A 577 -13.99 -0.98 17.20
C GLY A 577 -13.07 -0.75 18.39
N ILE A 578 -12.84 0.51 18.78
CA ILE A 578 -11.96 0.88 19.90
C ILE A 578 -12.80 1.00 21.18
N GLU A 579 -12.66 0.03 22.09
CA GLU A 579 -13.46 0.04 23.34
C GLU A 579 -12.71 0.68 24.51
N VAL A 580 -11.48 0.27 24.81
CA VAL A 580 -10.59 0.91 25.79
C VAL A 580 -9.14 0.49 25.47
N SER A 581 -8.19 1.44 25.39
CA SER A 581 -6.74 1.22 25.19
C SER A 581 -6.23 0.82 23.80
N ALA A 582 -6.65 1.53 22.74
CA ALA A 582 -5.95 1.46 21.45
C ALA A 582 -4.72 2.37 21.42
N THR A 583 -3.73 1.99 20.63
CA THR A 583 -2.60 2.85 20.26
C THR A 583 -2.53 3.00 18.75
N GLY A 584 -2.10 4.16 18.28
CA GLY A 584 -1.81 4.44 16.89
C GLY A 584 -0.32 4.68 16.65
N GLU A 585 0.03 4.71 15.38
CA GLU A 585 1.34 5.12 14.87
C GLU A 585 1.09 6.14 13.77
N LEU A 586 1.97 7.13 13.63
CA LEU A 586 1.94 7.96 12.43
C LEU A 586 2.26 7.10 11.22
N VAL A 587 1.49 7.29 10.16
CA VAL A 587 1.81 6.76 8.85
C VAL A 587 2.87 7.69 8.26
N GLU A 588 4.07 7.16 8.02
CA GLU A 588 5.12 7.93 7.33
C GLU A 588 4.58 8.43 5.98
N PRO A 589 4.69 9.74 5.69
CA PRO A 589 4.15 10.36 4.48
C PRO A 589 4.80 9.87 3.17
#